data_AF-A0A496J9B7-F1
#
_entry.id   AF-A0A496J9B7-F1
#
_cell.length_a   1.000
_cell.length_b   1.000
_cell.length_c   1.000
_cell.angle_alpha   90.00
_cell.angle_beta   90.00
_cell.angle_gamma   90.00
#
_symmetry.space_group_name_H-M   'P 1'
#
loop_
_entity.id
_entity.type
_entity.pdbx_description
1 polymer ?
#
loop_
_entity_poly.entity_id
_entity_poly.type
_entity_poly.pdbx_seq_one_letter_code
_entity_poly.pdbx_strand_id
1 'polypeptide(L)'
;MKTYQKLLSASCLALYLVGCGGDSGEPLVGIEKNSFNSTLKIISKTDNIEIQDLKLNRGNCEHDKNFLVKLIQETANTYLFASEKEKAIKNHQAKIARLQKDLEELTQHVQQSNNLDKLLENEGLFVSGHDYKYTKDDNPIYVVKRMLDNLDSYKYESEVPDLKLLIILNDIRNIIEYTKNPKDYPYINFKELKKLIDSIVDDNDNSADGFLILNEYPNRVSKKGLQSLAKLKSMWPSVGKFYFAYLKEVIPRQAKEDTEKQISSEEKSIKAIQAKLTKTTQDISKMEKIIKDLESKKNTLSVYLKFGESFTAHYKCQNLIEVGVKTDKGAWTFNFKR
;
A
#
# COMPACT_ATOMS: atom_id res chain seq x y z
N MET A 1 -17.68 -49.23 10.56
CA MET A 1 -16.43 -49.49 11.32
C MET A 1 -16.05 -48.15 11.95
N LYS A 2 -16.34 -47.84 13.24
CA LYS A 2 -15.69 -48.35 14.45
C LYS A 2 -14.16 -48.39 14.25
N THR A 3 -13.25 -47.86 15.06
CA THR A 3 -13.17 -47.18 16.37
C THR A 3 -11.65 -47.10 16.58
N TYR A 4 -11.09 -45.96 17.00
CA TYR A 4 -9.85 -45.90 17.82
C TYR A 4 -9.90 -44.55 18.55
N GLN A 5 -10.54 -44.51 19.73
CA GLN A 5 -9.95 -44.62 21.08
C GLN A 5 -9.06 -43.42 21.42
N LYS A 6 -9.57 -42.45 22.21
CA LYS A 6 -9.47 -42.43 23.69
C LYS A 6 -8.05 -42.74 24.17
N LEU A 7 -7.31 -41.68 24.50
CA LEU A 7 -6.23 -41.53 25.49
C LEU A 7 -5.62 -40.15 25.19
N LEU A 8 -5.98 -39.08 25.89
CA LEU A 8 -5.28 -38.62 27.09
C LEU A 8 -6.26 -37.93 28.04
N SER A 9 -7.00 -38.74 28.79
CA SER A 9 -7.45 -38.38 30.13
C SER A 9 -6.44 -38.98 31.13
N ALA A 10 -6.12 -38.23 32.18
CA ALA A 10 -5.06 -38.44 33.18
C ALA A 10 -3.69 -37.95 32.68
N SER A 11 -3.06 -36.94 33.26
CA SER A 11 -2.95 -36.68 34.70
C SER A 11 -2.53 -35.23 35.00
N CYS A 12 -3.49 -34.37 35.35
CA CYS A 12 -3.20 -33.27 36.27
C CYS A 12 -3.21 -33.87 37.67
N LEU A 13 -2.04 -34.21 38.22
CA LEU A 13 -1.94 -34.47 39.66
C LEU A 13 -2.16 -33.13 40.38
N ALA A 14 -3.41 -32.86 40.77
CA ALA A 14 -3.71 -31.87 41.80
C ALA A 14 -3.28 -32.48 43.15
N LEU A 15 -2.04 -32.25 43.53
CA LEU A 15 -1.51 -32.65 44.83
C LEU A 15 -1.95 -31.64 45.89
N TYR A 16 -3.05 -31.93 46.59
CA TYR A 16 -3.39 -31.25 47.84
C TYR A 16 -2.41 -31.71 48.92
N LEU A 17 -1.41 -30.90 49.24
CA LEU A 17 -0.41 -31.23 50.25
C LEU A 17 -0.53 -30.33 51.48
N VAL A 18 -0.34 -30.96 52.63
CA VAL A 18 -0.35 -30.34 53.95
C VAL A 18 0.99 -29.66 54.16
N GLY A 19 1.00 -28.33 54.18
CA GLY A 19 2.16 -27.52 54.57
C GLY A 19 2.47 -27.73 56.05
N CYS A 20 3.75 -27.84 56.38
CA CYS A 20 4.23 -27.92 57.76
C CYS A 20 5.06 -26.66 58.05
N GLY A 21 4.62 -25.83 58.99
CA GLY A 21 5.39 -24.67 59.43
C GLY A 21 4.73 -23.80 60.51
N GLY A 22 5.50 -23.51 61.56
CA GLY A 22 5.38 -22.32 62.42
C GLY A 22 4.52 -22.46 63.66
N ASP A 23 3.20 -22.50 63.47
CA ASP A 23 2.19 -22.63 64.53
C ASP A 23 1.24 -23.75 64.09
N SER A 24 0.88 -24.63 65.00
CA SER A 24 0.28 -25.96 64.78
C SER A 24 -1.15 -25.97 64.19
N GLY A 25 -1.39 -25.30 63.06
CA GLY A 25 -2.67 -25.21 62.36
C GLY A 25 -2.59 -25.58 60.87
N GLU A 26 -3.73 -25.95 60.27
CA GLU A 26 -3.84 -26.30 58.85
C GLU A 26 -3.51 -25.08 57.94
N PRO A 27 -2.80 -25.27 56.80
CA PRO A 27 -2.51 -24.17 55.88
C PRO A 27 -3.77 -23.49 55.36
N LEU A 28 -3.82 -22.15 55.46
CA LEU A 28 -4.96 -21.33 55.00
C LEU A 28 -4.94 -21.06 53.49
N VAL A 29 -3.93 -21.57 52.78
CA VAL A 29 -3.81 -21.55 51.32
C VAL A 29 -3.49 -22.95 50.79
N GLY A 30 -3.99 -23.27 49.61
CA GLY A 30 -3.64 -24.45 48.81
C GLY A 30 -2.74 -24.08 47.65
N ILE A 31 -1.99 -25.05 47.14
CA ILE A 31 -1.05 -24.85 46.04
C ILE A 31 -1.26 -25.89 44.95
N GLU A 32 -1.42 -25.42 43.71
CA GLU A 32 -1.43 -26.22 42.49
C GLU A 32 -0.23 -25.81 41.62
N LYS A 33 0.72 -26.73 41.42
CA LYS A 33 1.85 -26.51 40.53
C LYS A 33 1.56 -27.12 39.16
N ASN A 34 1.78 -26.34 38.10
CA ASN A 34 1.83 -26.86 36.74
C ASN A 34 3.27 -26.76 36.21
N SER A 35 3.91 -27.92 36.05
CA SER A 35 5.29 -28.00 35.56
C SER A 35 5.40 -27.75 34.05
N PHE A 36 4.33 -27.98 33.27
CA PHE A 36 4.37 -27.88 31.81
C PHE A 36 4.48 -26.44 31.32
N ASN A 37 3.80 -25.52 32.00
CA ASN A 37 3.77 -24.09 31.66
C ASN A 37 4.51 -23.22 32.71
N SER A 38 5.21 -23.86 33.66
CA SER A 38 5.90 -23.19 34.78
C SER A 38 5.02 -22.19 35.54
N THR A 39 3.78 -22.59 35.85
CA THR A 39 2.87 -21.80 36.68
C THR A 39 2.63 -22.40 38.05
N LEU A 40 2.44 -21.53 39.03
CA LEU A 40 2.10 -21.85 40.40
C LEU A 40 0.79 -21.14 40.75
N LYS A 41 -0.25 -21.89 41.08
CA LYS A 41 -1.54 -21.36 41.49
C LYS A 41 -1.72 -21.52 42.99
N ILE A 42 -2.08 -20.44 43.65
CA ILE A 42 -2.31 -20.34 45.10
C ILE A 42 -3.80 -20.12 45.30
N ILE A 43 -4.45 -21.00 46.05
CA ILE A 43 -5.89 -21.01 46.24
C ILE A 43 -6.19 -20.67 47.69
N SER A 44 -7.06 -19.71 47.96
CA SER A 44 -7.43 -19.39 49.33
C SER A 44 -8.38 -20.43 49.92
N LYS A 45 -8.10 -20.89 51.14
CA LYS A 45 -9.01 -21.74 51.94
C LYS A 45 -9.78 -20.97 53.01
N THR A 46 -9.63 -19.64 53.06
CA THR A 46 -10.30 -18.78 54.05
C THR A 46 -10.68 -17.45 53.42
N ASP A 47 -11.59 -16.71 54.03
CA ASP A 47 -11.90 -15.37 53.54
C ASP A 47 -10.85 -14.34 53.96
N ASN A 48 -10.65 -13.34 53.11
CA ASN A 48 -9.82 -12.17 53.36
C ASN A 48 -8.37 -12.54 53.73
N ILE A 49 -7.67 -13.28 52.87
CA ILE A 49 -6.24 -13.54 53.02
C ILE A 49 -5.45 -12.69 52.03
N GLU A 50 -4.40 -12.02 52.48
CA GLU A 50 -3.51 -11.22 51.66
C GLU A 50 -2.20 -11.98 51.47
N ILE A 51 -1.93 -12.50 50.28
CA ILE A 51 -0.58 -12.96 49.94
C ILE A 51 0.33 -11.73 50.00
N GLN A 52 1.51 -11.82 50.60
CA GLN A 52 2.46 -10.72 50.81
C GLN A 52 3.84 -10.97 50.18
N ASP A 53 4.29 -12.22 50.13
CA ASP A 53 5.56 -12.60 49.49
C ASP A 53 5.54 -14.06 48.98
N LEU A 54 6.37 -14.33 47.96
CA LEU A 54 6.56 -15.64 47.35
C LEU A 54 8.05 -15.94 47.27
N LYS A 55 8.45 -17.02 47.92
CA LYS A 55 9.83 -17.48 47.95
C LYS A 55 9.91 -18.85 47.28
N LEU A 56 10.33 -18.87 46.03
CA LEU A 56 10.47 -20.12 45.26
C LEU A 56 11.84 -20.73 45.54
N ASN A 57 11.87 -22.01 45.95
CA ASN A 57 13.08 -22.76 46.29
C ASN A 57 14.07 -21.95 47.16
N ARG A 58 13.62 -21.48 48.33
CA ARG A 58 14.46 -20.64 49.22
C ARG A 58 15.02 -19.36 48.58
N GLY A 59 14.45 -18.91 47.47
CA GLY A 59 14.87 -17.70 46.75
C GLY A 59 15.86 -17.95 45.63
N ASN A 60 16.15 -19.21 45.29
CA ASN A 60 17.02 -19.54 44.15
C ASN A 60 16.26 -19.64 42.81
N CYS A 61 14.93 -19.48 42.83
CA CYS A 61 14.11 -19.41 41.63
C CYS A 61 13.36 -18.07 41.53
N GLU A 62 13.40 -17.47 40.34
CA GLU A 62 12.81 -16.17 40.07
C GLU A 62 11.31 -16.28 39.79
N HIS A 63 10.56 -15.29 40.26
CA HIS A 63 9.19 -15.00 39.85
C HIS A 63 9.12 -13.53 39.44
N ASP A 64 8.29 -13.20 38.44
CA ASP A 64 8.34 -11.89 37.81
C ASP A 64 7.60 -10.83 38.64
N LYS A 65 8.31 -10.20 39.59
CA LYS A 65 7.80 -9.09 40.43
C LYS A 65 7.41 -7.84 39.62
N ASN A 66 7.87 -7.73 38.36
CA ASN A 66 7.67 -6.55 37.50
C ASN A 66 6.71 -6.81 36.33
N PHE A 67 5.89 -7.86 36.38
CA PHE A 67 5.01 -8.24 35.29
C PHE A 67 4.05 -7.12 34.85
N LEU A 68 3.39 -6.43 35.80
CA LEU A 68 2.50 -5.31 35.48
C LEU A 68 3.23 -4.16 34.77
N VAL A 69 4.43 -3.81 35.23
CA VAL A 69 5.24 -2.74 34.64
C VAL A 69 5.62 -3.09 33.19
N LYS A 70 6.02 -4.35 32.94
CA LYS A 70 6.29 -4.83 31.58
C LYS A 70 5.04 -4.79 30.69
N LEU A 71 3.90 -5.24 31.21
CA LEU A 71 2.64 -5.26 30.47
C LEU A 71 2.14 -3.85 30.12
N ILE A 72 2.27 -2.88 31.03
CA ILE A 72 1.97 -1.47 30.77
C ILE A 72 2.88 -0.94 29.64
N GLN A 73 4.18 -1.23 29.70
CA GLN A 73 5.13 -0.80 28.66
C GLN A 73 4.83 -1.45 27.30
N GLU A 74 4.53 -2.75 27.26
CA GLU A 74 4.13 -3.46 26.04
C GLU A 74 2.83 -2.89 25.45
N THR A 75 1.87 -2.55 26.30
CA THR A 75 0.61 -1.90 25.88
C THR A 75 0.89 -0.53 25.27
N ALA A 76 1.72 0.30 25.93
CA ALA A 76 2.12 1.61 25.41
C ALA A 76 2.83 1.52 24.05
N ASN A 77 3.75 0.57 23.89
CA ASN A 77 4.42 0.31 22.62
C ASN A 77 3.43 -0.13 21.52
N THR A 78 2.42 -0.92 21.89
CA THR A 78 1.37 -1.38 20.97
C THR A 78 0.45 -0.23 20.53
N TYR A 79 0.13 0.71 21.42
CA TYR A 79 -0.56 1.95 21.05
C TYR A 79 0.24 2.80 20.06
N LEU A 80 1.55 2.94 20.28
CA LEU A 80 2.42 3.67 19.36
C LEU A 80 2.39 3.05 17.96
N PHE A 81 2.52 1.72 17.88
CA PHE A 81 2.40 0.99 16.62
C PHE A 81 1.03 1.22 15.93
N ALA A 82 -0.06 1.19 16.69
CA ALA A 82 -1.40 1.47 16.15
C ALA A 82 -1.49 2.90 15.58
N SER A 83 -0.97 3.90 16.30
CA SER A 83 -0.94 5.30 15.85
C SER A 83 -0.15 5.49 14.54
N GLU A 84 0.99 4.80 14.40
CA GLU A 84 1.77 4.81 13.15
C GLU A 84 0.97 4.25 11.97
N LYS A 85 0.18 3.19 12.19
CA LYS A 85 -0.70 2.62 11.15
C LYS A 85 -1.85 3.55 10.78
N GLU A 86 -2.45 4.25 11.73
CA GLU A 86 -3.45 5.28 11.46
C GLU A 86 -2.87 6.43 10.63
N LYS A 87 -1.66 6.89 10.94
CA LYS A 87 -0.94 7.88 10.15
C LYS A 87 -0.68 7.39 8.72
N ALA A 88 -0.29 6.12 8.56
CA ALA A 88 -0.10 5.53 7.24
C ALA A 88 -1.41 5.51 6.43
N ILE A 89 -2.54 5.15 7.04
CA ILE A 89 -3.86 5.20 6.38
C ILE A 89 -4.18 6.63 5.92
N LYS A 90 -4.00 7.64 6.79
CA LYS A 90 -4.24 9.05 6.44
C LYS A 90 -3.37 9.50 5.26
N ASN A 91 -2.11 9.06 5.20
CA ASN A 91 -1.22 9.37 4.09
C ASN A 91 -1.72 8.75 2.77
N HIS A 92 -2.15 7.49 2.77
CA HIS A 92 -2.73 6.84 1.60
C HIS A 92 -4.03 7.54 1.16
N GLN A 93 -4.90 7.92 2.10
CA GLN A 93 -6.12 8.70 1.80
C GLN A 93 -5.80 10.07 1.19
N ALA A 94 -4.78 10.76 1.68
CA ALA A 94 -4.33 12.03 1.12
C ALA A 94 -3.79 11.88 -0.32
N LYS A 95 -3.10 10.77 -0.63
CA LYS A 95 -2.67 10.46 -2.00
C LYS A 95 -3.87 10.23 -2.93
N ILE A 96 -4.86 9.45 -2.49
CA ILE A 96 -6.09 9.23 -3.27
C ILE A 96 -6.79 10.56 -3.56
N ALA A 97 -6.92 11.43 -2.56
CA ALA A 97 -7.55 12.75 -2.74
C ALA A 97 -6.77 13.63 -3.73
N ARG A 98 -5.44 13.59 -3.72
CA ARG A 98 -4.61 14.29 -4.71
C ARG A 98 -4.82 13.74 -6.11
N LEU A 99 -4.76 12.43 -6.30
CA LEU A 99 -5.00 11.78 -7.59
C LEU A 99 -6.38 12.14 -8.18
N GLN A 100 -7.41 12.16 -7.34
CA GLN A 100 -8.76 12.57 -7.75
C GLN A 100 -8.82 14.04 -8.17
N LYS A 101 -8.15 14.91 -7.42
CA LYS A 101 -8.06 16.34 -7.73
C LYS A 101 -7.29 16.59 -9.03
N ASP A 102 -6.14 15.95 -9.21
CA ASP A 102 -5.31 16.10 -10.41
C ASP A 102 -6.08 15.63 -11.67
N LEU A 103 -6.85 14.53 -11.55
CA LEU A 103 -7.72 14.04 -12.63
C LEU A 103 -8.85 15.04 -12.96
N GLU A 104 -9.44 15.67 -11.95
CA GLU A 104 -10.47 16.69 -12.13
C GLU A 104 -9.91 17.95 -12.82
N GLU A 105 -8.79 18.47 -12.34
CA GLU A 105 -8.10 19.64 -12.94
C GLU A 105 -7.71 19.35 -14.39
N LEU A 106 -7.18 18.16 -14.67
CA LEU A 106 -6.87 17.74 -16.02
C LEU A 106 -8.12 17.68 -16.91
N THR A 107 -9.20 17.06 -16.41
CA THR A 107 -10.45 16.94 -17.17
C THR A 107 -11.03 18.31 -17.49
N GLN A 108 -11.01 19.25 -16.54
CA GLN A 108 -11.45 20.62 -16.75
C GLN A 108 -10.58 21.34 -17.78
N HIS A 109 -9.25 21.21 -17.69
CA HIS A 109 -8.32 21.80 -18.67
C HIS A 109 -8.60 21.31 -20.09
N VAL A 110 -8.76 20.00 -20.27
CA VAL A 110 -9.09 19.41 -21.58
C VAL A 110 -10.43 19.90 -22.11
N GLN A 111 -11.44 20.00 -21.23
CA GLN A 111 -12.78 20.48 -21.62
C GLN A 111 -12.76 21.94 -22.06
N GLN A 112 -12.10 22.82 -21.29
CA GLN A 112 -12.01 24.27 -21.52
C GLN A 112 -11.12 24.62 -22.73
N SER A 113 -10.20 23.73 -23.09
CA SER A 113 -9.34 23.90 -24.26
C SER A 113 -10.18 23.96 -25.54
N ASN A 114 -10.04 25.07 -26.27
CA ASN A 114 -10.78 25.36 -27.51
C ASN A 114 -9.93 25.19 -28.77
N ASN A 115 -8.62 24.98 -28.62
CA ASN A 115 -7.69 24.66 -29.70
C ASN A 115 -6.52 23.82 -29.15
N LEU A 116 -5.68 23.31 -30.05
CA LEU A 116 -4.56 22.46 -29.69
C LEU A 116 -3.47 23.19 -28.91
N ASP A 117 -3.17 24.45 -29.24
CA ASP A 117 -2.16 25.24 -28.52
C ASP A 117 -2.54 25.36 -27.03
N LYS A 118 -3.76 25.77 -26.72
CA LYS A 118 -4.25 25.86 -25.34
C LYS A 118 -4.29 24.51 -24.61
N LEU A 119 -4.56 23.44 -25.35
CA LEU A 119 -4.53 22.09 -24.77
C LEU A 119 -3.11 21.72 -24.33
N LEU A 120 -2.11 22.07 -25.14
CA LEU A 120 -0.70 21.76 -24.90
C LEU A 120 -0.01 22.77 -23.96
N GLU A 121 -0.45 24.04 -23.88
CA GLU A 121 0.17 25.09 -23.05
C GLU A 121 0.36 24.73 -21.56
N ASN A 122 -0.36 23.73 -21.04
CA ASN A 122 -0.31 23.30 -19.64
C ASN A 122 0.51 22.00 -19.46
N GLU A 123 1.68 21.91 -20.10
CA GLU A 123 2.55 20.71 -20.14
C GLU A 123 3.04 20.20 -18.78
N GLY A 124 2.81 20.93 -17.68
CA GLY A 124 3.07 20.44 -16.32
C GLY A 124 2.34 19.12 -15.97
N LEU A 125 1.37 18.71 -16.80
CA LEU A 125 0.62 17.45 -16.66
C LEU A 125 1.10 16.31 -17.57
N PHE A 126 1.91 16.56 -18.60
CA PHE A 126 2.16 15.58 -19.68
C PHE A 126 3.62 15.26 -19.97
N VAL A 127 4.55 16.16 -19.66
CA VAL A 127 5.96 16.00 -20.05
C VAL A 127 6.84 16.25 -18.82
N SER A 128 7.69 15.28 -18.55
CA SER A 128 8.74 15.24 -17.52
C SER A 128 9.26 16.60 -17.04
N GLY A 129 9.02 16.91 -15.75
CA GLY A 129 9.75 17.94 -15.00
C GLY A 129 9.13 19.33 -15.07
N HIS A 130 8.97 19.96 -13.89
CA HIS A 130 8.26 21.22 -13.66
C HIS A 130 8.84 22.49 -14.32
N ASP A 131 9.76 22.37 -15.29
CA ASP A 131 10.50 23.50 -15.87
C ASP A 131 10.37 23.64 -17.41
N TYR A 132 9.60 22.79 -18.09
CA TYR A 132 9.41 22.93 -19.54
C TYR A 132 8.35 23.99 -19.86
N LYS A 133 8.71 24.96 -20.70
CA LYS A 133 7.79 26.02 -21.14
C LYS A 133 7.38 25.76 -22.58
N TYR A 134 6.08 25.53 -22.77
CA TYR A 134 5.47 25.37 -24.08
C TYR A 134 5.87 26.48 -25.07
N THR A 135 6.19 26.06 -26.28
CA THR A 135 6.44 26.87 -27.46
C THR A 135 5.55 26.37 -28.61
N LYS A 136 5.36 27.19 -29.65
CA LYS A 136 4.58 26.74 -30.83
C LYS A 136 5.20 25.53 -31.53
N ASP A 137 6.50 25.29 -31.36
CA ASP A 137 7.20 24.14 -31.94
C ASP A 137 6.88 22.82 -31.24
N ASP A 138 6.19 22.86 -30.08
CA ASP A 138 5.66 21.68 -29.39
C ASP A 138 4.33 21.20 -29.98
N ASN A 139 3.66 22.04 -30.77
CA ASN A 139 2.45 21.66 -31.49
C ASN A 139 2.83 20.98 -32.82
N PRO A 140 2.66 19.65 -32.94
CA PRO A 140 3.04 18.92 -34.15
C PRO A 140 2.24 19.36 -35.38
N ILE A 141 0.99 19.79 -35.18
CA ILE A 141 0.15 20.30 -36.26
C ILE A 141 0.67 21.64 -36.77
N TYR A 142 1.14 22.51 -35.88
CA TYR A 142 1.75 23.79 -36.25
C TYR A 142 3.07 23.58 -36.99
N VAL A 143 3.94 22.71 -36.47
CA VAL A 143 5.26 22.42 -37.06
C VAL A 143 5.12 21.93 -38.51
N VAL A 144 4.28 20.92 -38.75
CA VAL A 144 4.10 20.39 -40.11
C VAL A 144 3.36 21.39 -41.00
N LYS A 145 2.41 22.18 -40.46
CA LYS A 145 1.79 23.25 -41.25
C LYS A 145 2.84 24.23 -41.77
N ARG A 146 3.76 24.69 -40.90
CA ARG A 146 4.86 25.59 -41.30
C ARG A 146 5.73 24.94 -42.38
N MET A 147 6.04 23.65 -42.26
CA MET A 147 6.79 22.91 -43.28
C MET A 147 6.03 22.86 -44.61
N LEU A 148 4.73 22.56 -44.60
CA LEU A 148 3.88 22.48 -45.79
C LEU A 148 3.61 23.87 -46.41
N ASP A 149 3.63 24.93 -45.63
CA ASP A 149 3.50 26.30 -46.13
C ASP A 149 4.73 26.72 -46.95
N ASN A 150 5.90 26.17 -46.62
CA ASN A 150 7.16 26.39 -47.32
C ASN A 150 7.43 25.40 -48.47
N LEU A 151 6.41 24.74 -49.03
CA LEU A 151 6.62 23.71 -50.07
C LEU A 151 7.44 24.17 -51.29
N ASP A 152 7.30 25.44 -51.67
CA ASP A 152 8.01 26.01 -52.83
C ASP A 152 9.51 26.23 -52.56
N SER A 153 9.96 26.33 -51.30
CA SER A 153 11.39 26.40 -50.98
C SER A 153 12.06 25.05 -51.22
N TYR A 154 11.40 23.93 -50.91
CA TYR A 154 11.91 22.57 -51.21
C TYR A 154 12.07 22.26 -52.70
N LYS A 155 11.57 23.12 -53.58
CA LYS A 155 11.75 23.01 -55.04
C LYS A 155 13.13 23.49 -55.49
N TYR A 156 13.78 24.37 -54.73
CA TYR A 156 15.02 25.04 -55.12
C TYR A 156 16.12 24.96 -54.06
N GLU A 157 15.76 24.76 -52.80
CA GLU A 157 16.68 24.59 -51.69
C GLU A 157 16.81 23.11 -51.34
N SER A 158 18.07 22.72 -51.17
CA SER A 158 18.66 21.44 -50.79
C SER A 158 18.12 20.73 -49.53
N GLU A 159 16.98 21.15 -48.99
CA GLU A 159 16.50 20.70 -47.69
C GLU A 159 15.45 19.60 -47.87
N VAL A 160 15.84 18.37 -47.55
CA VAL A 160 14.92 17.25 -47.34
C VAL A 160 13.93 17.65 -46.24
N PRO A 161 12.64 17.27 -46.31
CA PRO A 161 11.72 17.49 -45.20
C PRO A 161 12.32 16.96 -43.90
N ASP A 162 12.40 17.83 -42.90
CA ASP A 162 12.97 17.56 -41.57
C ASP A 162 12.52 16.19 -41.04
N LEU A 163 13.42 15.44 -40.40
CA LEU A 163 13.13 14.17 -39.71
C LEU A 163 11.87 14.27 -38.83
N LYS A 164 11.62 15.45 -38.26
CA LYS A 164 10.40 15.77 -37.51
C LYS A 164 9.10 15.53 -38.29
N LEU A 165 9.05 15.78 -39.60
CA LEU A 165 7.86 15.49 -40.43
C LEU A 165 7.56 14.00 -40.42
N LEU A 166 8.57 13.16 -40.64
CA LEU A 166 8.40 11.71 -40.70
C LEU A 166 7.89 11.16 -39.37
N ILE A 167 8.46 11.64 -38.25
CA ILE A 167 8.03 11.28 -36.89
C ILE A 167 6.55 11.65 -36.67
N ILE A 168 6.17 12.89 -36.95
CA ILE A 168 4.79 13.35 -36.73
C ILE A 168 3.79 12.59 -37.61
N LEU A 169 4.15 12.29 -38.86
CA LEU A 169 3.30 11.51 -39.75
C LEU A 169 3.15 10.05 -39.27
N ASN A 170 4.22 9.46 -38.73
CA ASN A 170 4.14 8.15 -38.11
C ASN A 170 3.21 8.15 -36.88
N ASP A 171 3.30 9.17 -36.03
CA ASP A 171 2.40 9.31 -34.88
C ASP A 171 0.94 9.41 -35.32
N ILE A 172 0.65 10.21 -36.36
CA ILE A 172 -0.70 10.30 -36.93
C ILE A 172 -1.14 8.96 -37.54
N ARG A 173 -0.24 8.24 -38.23
CA ARG A 173 -0.51 6.89 -38.76
C ARG A 173 -0.94 5.95 -37.63
N ASN A 174 -0.19 5.91 -36.54
CA ASN A 174 -0.49 5.09 -35.37
C ASN A 174 -1.84 5.48 -34.74
N ILE A 175 -2.11 6.78 -34.59
CA ILE A 175 -3.38 7.28 -34.07
C ILE A 175 -4.57 6.82 -34.91
N ILE A 176 -4.43 6.83 -36.25
CA ILE A 176 -5.48 6.32 -37.16
C ILE A 176 -5.75 4.83 -36.88
N GLU A 177 -4.72 4.02 -36.66
CA GLU A 177 -4.87 2.59 -36.38
C GLU A 177 -5.54 2.31 -35.03
N TYR A 178 -5.25 3.12 -34.02
CA TYR A 178 -5.87 3.01 -32.68
C TYR A 178 -7.25 3.65 -32.58
N THR A 179 -7.70 4.38 -33.60
CA THR A 179 -9.01 5.02 -33.60
C THR A 179 -10.12 3.96 -33.77
N LYS A 180 -10.82 3.66 -32.67
CA LYS A 180 -11.86 2.61 -32.64
C LYS A 180 -13.06 2.90 -33.53
N ASN A 181 -13.45 4.18 -33.64
CA ASN A 181 -14.67 4.60 -34.34
C ASN A 181 -14.37 5.68 -35.40
N PRO A 182 -13.88 5.29 -36.59
CA PRO A 182 -13.61 6.24 -37.67
C PRO A 182 -14.78 7.13 -38.08
N LYS A 183 -16.02 6.66 -37.86
CA LYS A 183 -17.24 7.39 -38.19
C LYS A 183 -17.47 8.63 -37.33
N ASP A 184 -16.81 8.73 -36.18
CA ASP A 184 -16.90 9.91 -35.28
C ASP A 184 -16.17 11.13 -35.89
N TYR A 185 -15.41 10.91 -36.96
CA TYR A 185 -14.61 11.92 -37.66
C TYR A 185 -15.02 12.04 -39.14
N PRO A 186 -16.28 12.42 -39.47
CA PRO A 186 -16.81 12.37 -40.84
C PRO A 186 -16.14 13.35 -41.82
N TYR A 187 -15.38 14.32 -41.31
CA TYR A 187 -14.69 15.36 -42.07
C TYR A 187 -13.29 14.95 -42.55
N ILE A 188 -12.87 13.71 -42.29
CA ILE A 188 -11.57 13.19 -42.70
C ILE A 188 -11.68 11.75 -43.20
N ASN A 189 -11.06 11.47 -44.34
CA ASN A 189 -11.02 10.14 -44.91
C ASN A 189 -9.74 9.41 -44.46
N PHE A 190 -9.83 8.59 -43.41
CA PHE A 190 -8.66 7.88 -42.87
C PHE A 190 -8.00 6.94 -43.86
N LYS A 191 -8.76 6.28 -44.75
CA LYS A 191 -8.19 5.39 -45.75
C LYS A 191 -7.32 6.17 -46.74
N GLU A 192 -7.76 7.37 -47.11
CA GLU A 192 -7.00 8.25 -48.00
C GLU A 192 -5.81 8.90 -47.30
N LEU A 193 -6.00 9.37 -46.06
CA LEU A 193 -4.93 9.94 -45.26
C LEU A 193 -3.83 8.92 -44.98
N LYS A 194 -4.19 7.68 -44.59
CA LYS A 194 -3.20 6.61 -44.35
C LYS A 194 -2.40 6.32 -45.62
N LYS A 195 -3.07 6.09 -46.75
CA LYS A 195 -2.40 5.89 -48.05
C LYS A 195 -1.47 7.03 -48.43
N LEU A 196 -1.83 8.26 -48.06
CA LEU A 196 -1.01 9.43 -48.32
C LEU A 196 0.22 9.46 -47.41
N ILE A 197 0.07 9.13 -46.13
CA ILE A 197 1.19 8.98 -45.19
C ILE A 197 2.12 7.86 -45.65
N ASP A 198 1.59 6.70 -46.04
CA ASP A 198 2.37 5.55 -46.52
C ASP A 198 3.14 5.85 -47.83
N SER A 199 2.76 6.92 -48.55
CA SER A 199 3.49 7.41 -49.73
C SER A 199 4.66 8.35 -49.40
N ILE A 200 4.79 8.73 -48.12
CA ILE A 200 5.79 9.66 -47.59
C ILE A 200 6.71 8.94 -46.60
N VAL A 201 6.14 8.13 -45.70
CA VAL A 201 6.83 7.36 -44.65
C VAL A 201 6.60 5.86 -44.90
N ASP A 202 7.67 5.05 -44.87
CA ASP A 202 7.56 3.60 -44.98
C ASP A 202 7.25 2.93 -43.63
N ASP A 203 7.14 1.60 -43.63
CA ASP A 203 6.85 0.82 -42.42
C ASP A 203 8.03 0.78 -41.42
N ASN A 204 9.22 1.24 -41.84
CA ASN A 204 10.44 1.31 -41.02
C ASN A 204 10.73 2.74 -40.52
N ASP A 205 9.74 3.63 -40.59
CA ASP A 205 9.84 5.04 -40.21
C ASP A 205 10.87 5.85 -41.04
N ASN A 206 11.23 5.35 -42.22
CA ASN A 206 12.07 6.02 -43.20
C ASN A 206 11.22 6.69 -44.29
N SER A 207 11.88 7.41 -45.19
CA SER A 207 11.20 7.93 -46.39
C SER A 207 10.71 6.78 -47.28
N ALA A 208 9.45 6.87 -47.71
CA ALA A 208 8.85 5.90 -48.61
C ALA A 208 9.53 5.85 -49.99
N ASP A 209 9.40 4.72 -50.68
CA ASP A 209 9.98 4.55 -52.00
C ASP A 209 9.41 5.55 -53.03
N GLY A 210 10.34 6.20 -53.74
CA GLY A 210 10.06 7.27 -54.66
C GLY A 210 9.60 8.58 -54.02
N PHE A 211 9.70 8.74 -52.68
CA PHE A 211 9.51 10.04 -52.03
C PHE A 211 10.72 10.96 -52.25
N LEU A 212 11.94 10.43 -52.09
CA LEU A 212 13.21 11.13 -52.32
C LEU A 212 13.92 10.63 -53.59
N ILE A 213 14.75 11.50 -54.16
CA ILE A 213 15.75 11.16 -55.18
C ILE A 213 17.07 10.91 -54.44
N LEU A 214 17.44 9.63 -54.29
CA LEU A 214 18.55 9.17 -53.43
C LEU A 214 19.95 9.29 -54.07
N ASN A 215 20.03 9.72 -55.33
CA ASN A 215 21.28 9.79 -56.12
C ASN A 215 21.74 11.23 -56.41
N GLU A 216 21.10 12.24 -55.82
CA GLU A 216 21.54 13.64 -55.86
C GLU A 216 21.99 14.04 -54.45
N TYR A 217 23.17 14.65 -54.30
CA TYR A 217 23.57 15.25 -53.02
C TYR A 217 23.36 16.76 -53.06
N PRO A 218 22.58 17.33 -52.12
CA PRO A 218 21.76 16.63 -51.13
C PRO A 218 20.50 16.02 -51.75
N ASN A 219 19.94 14.99 -51.08
CA ASN A 219 18.73 14.32 -51.52
C ASN A 219 17.60 15.33 -51.74
N ARG A 220 16.81 15.14 -52.78
CA ARG A 220 15.69 16.05 -53.12
C ARG A 220 14.35 15.34 -53.08
N VAL A 221 13.29 16.08 -52.79
CA VAL A 221 11.93 15.56 -52.88
C VAL A 221 11.60 15.29 -54.35
N SER A 222 11.14 14.08 -54.66
CA SER A 222 10.78 13.71 -56.02
C SER A 222 9.50 14.43 -56.49
N LYS A 223 9.20 14.40 -57.79
CA LYS A 223 7.91 14.88 -58.31
C LYS A 223 6.71 14.20 -57.63
N LYS A 224 6.81 12.90 -57.34
CA LYS A 224 5.78 12.12 -56.62
C LYS A 224 5.70 12.55 -55.16
N GLY A 225 6.84 12.82 -54.52
CA GLY A 225 6.91 13.36 -53.17
C GLY A 225 6.23 14.73 -53.05
N LEU A 226 6.53 15.67 -53.97
CA LEU A 226 5.90 16.99 -54.01
C LEU A 226 4.38 16.91 -54.21
N GLN A 227 3.91 16.00 -55.06
CA GLN A 227 2.47 15.77 -55.23
C GLN A 227 1.81 15.25 -53.94
N SER A 228 2.50 14.36 -53.22
CA SER A 228 2.02 13.80 -51.94
C SER A 228 1.97 14.88 -50.87
N LEU A 229 3.01 15.72 -50.75
CA LEU A 229 3.02 16.84 -49.82
C LEU A 229 1.97 17.91 -50.15
N ALA A 230 1.73 18.21 -51.43
CA ALA A 230 0.69 19.14 -51.84
C ALA A 230 -0.72 18.61 -51.47
N LYS A 231 -0.94 17.31 -51.67
CA LYS A 231 -2.17 16.66 -51.22
C LYS A 231 -2.30 16.68 -49.69
N LEU A 232 -1.21 16.42 -48.97
CA LEU A 232 -1.18 16.45 -47.50
C LEU A 232 -1.52 17.85 -46.98
N LYS A 233 -0.96 18.90 -47.57
CA LYS A 233 -1.28 20.30 -47.28
C LYS A 233 -2.77 20.59 -47.42
N SER A 234 -3.41 20.08 -48.48
CA SER A 234 -4.85 20.27 -48.70
C SER A 234 -5.71 19.59 -47.61
N MET A 235 -5.25 18.47 -47.06
CA MET A 235 -5.94 17.73 -45.99
C MET A 235 -5.58 18.23 -44.58
N TRP A 236 -4.49 18.98 -44.44
CA TRP A 236 -3.89 19.33 -43.15
C TRP A 236 -4.84 20.03 -42.15
N PRO A 237 -5.74 20.94 -42.58
CA PRO A 237 -6.75 21.50 -41.67
C PRO A 237 -7.66 20.44 -41.05
N SER A 238 -8.09 19.44 -41.82
CA SER A 238 -8.87 18.31 -41.32
C SER A 238 -8.06 17.40 -40.40
N VAL A 239 -6.77 17.19 -40.71
CA VAL A 239 -5.84 16.43 -39.85
C VAL A 239 -5.70 17.11 -38.48
N GLY A 240 -5.49 18.43 -38.45
CA GLY A 240 -5.40 19.19 -37.21
C GLY A 240 -6.69 19.14 -36.37
N LYS A 241 -7.85 19.26 -37.03
CA LYS A 241 -9.15 19.12 -36.36
C LYS A 241 -9.35 17.72 -35.77
N PHE A 242 -8.97 16.68 -36.53
CA PHE A 242 -9.00 15.29 -36.08
C PHE A 242 -8.09 15.07 -34.86
N TYR A 243 -6.83 15.46 -34.97
CA TYR A 243 -5.83 15.26 -33.92
C TYR A 243 -6.26 15.92 -32.59
N PHE A 244 -6.75 17.16 -32.66
CA PHE A 244 -7.28 17.86 -31.48
C PHE A 244 -8.48 17.13 -30.87
N ALA A 245 -9.45 16.71 -31.70
CA ALA A 245 -10.62 15.98 -31.22
C ALA A 245 -10.25 14.63 -30.58
N TYR A 246 -9.32 13.89 -31.20
CA TYR A 246 -8.78 12.64 -30.70
C TYR A 246 -8.13 12.83 -29.31
N LEU A 247 -7.27 13.85 -29.16
CA LEU A 247 -6.64 14.13 -27.87
C LEU A 247 -7.65 14.50 -26.78
N LYS A 248 -8.69 15.28 -27.10
CA LYS A 248 -9.77 15.61 -26.15
C LYS A 248 -10.53 14.39 -25.63
N GLU A 249 -10.59 13.32 -26.41
CA GLU A 249 -11.22 12.06 -26.00
C GLU A 249 -10.25 11.15 -25.24
N VAL A 250 -9.05 10.96 -25.78
CA VAL A 250 -8.12 9.94 -25.28
C VAL A 250 -7.43 10.37 -24.00
N ILE A 251 -7.06 11.65 -23.86
CA ILE A 251 -6.36 12.16 -22.68
C ILE A 251 -7.17 11.90 -21.40
N PRO A 252 -8.44 12.35 -21.26
CA PRO A 252 -9.20 12.14 -20.03
C PRO A 252 -9.48 10.65 -19.78
N ARG A 253 -9.73 9.88 -20.84
CA ARG A 253 -9.97 8.43 -20.73
C ARG A 253 -8.75 7.71 -20.15
N GLN A 254 -7.57 7.94 -20.73
CA GLN A 254 -6.34 7.28 -20.29
C GLN A 254 -5.95 7.72 -18.88
N ALA A 255 -6.01 9.02 -18.60
CA ALA A 255 -5.74 9.56 -17.26
C ALA A 255 -6.67 8.96 -16.21
N LYS A 256 -7.96 8.79 -16.53
CA LYS A 256 -8.92 8.14 -15.66
C LYS A 256 -8.56 6.67 -15.41
N GLU A 257 -8.31 5.89 -16.46
CA GLU A 257 -7.94 4.47 -16.35
C GLU A 257 -6.68 4.28 -15.48
N ASP A 258 -5.65 5.11 -15.65
CA ASP A 258 -4.42 5.01 -14.88
C ASP A 258 -4.57 5.53 -13.44
N THR A 259 -5.37 6.57 -13.24
CA THR A 259 -5.73 7.06 -11.90
C THR A 259 -6.51 6.01 -11.11
N GLU A 260 -7.49 5.35 -11.74
CA GLU A 260 -8.26 4.27 -11.10
C GLU A 260 -7.38 3.09 -10.67
N LYS A 261 -6.39 2.71 -11.49
CA LYS A 261 -5.41 1.67 -11.11
C LYS A 261 -4.60 2.08 -9.89
N GLN A 262 -4.13 3.33 -9.85
CA GLN A 262 -3.36 3.86 -8.71
C GLN A 262 -4.22 3.90 -7.44
N ILE A 263 -5.45 4.43 -7.52
CA ILE A 263 -6.40 4.45 -6.39
C ILE A 263 -6.66 3.03 -5.88
N SER A 264 -6.92 2.06 -6.77
CA SER A 264 -7.16 0.67 -6.37
C SER A 264 -5.96 0.06 -5.61
N SER A 265 -4.73 0.40 -6.00
CA SER A 265 -3.51 -0.01 -5.29
C SER A 265 -3.42 0.58 -3.88
N GLU A 266 -3.71 1.87 -3.75
CA GLU A 266 -3.72 2.59 -2.47
C GLU A 266 -4.83 2.05 -1.54
N GLU A 267 -6.03 1.78 -2.06
CA GLU A 267 -7.15 1.17 -1.33
C GLU A 267 -6.82 -0.23 -0.80
N LYS A 268 -6.15 -1.07 -1.61
CA LYS A 268 -5.66 -2.38 -1.17
C LYS A 268 -4.69 -2.25 0.00
N SER A 269 -3.79 -1.26 -0.05
CA SER A 269 -2.84 -0.97 1.03
C SER A 269 -3.58 -0.53 2.31
N ILE A 270 -4.55 0.37 2.20
CA ILE A 270 -5.40 0.79 3.31
C ILE A 270 -6.12 -0.41 3.94
N LYS A 271 -6.77 -1.26 3.14
CA LYS A 271 -7.50 -2.44 3.63
C LYS A 271 -6.58 -3.41 4.39
N ALA A 272 -5.36 -3.62 3.90
CA ALA A 272 -4.37 -4.46 4.58
C ALA A 272 -3.91 -3.86 5.91
N ILE A 273 -3.72 -2.55 5.98
CA ILE A 273 -3.36 -1.85 7.23
C ILE A 273 -4.52 -1.87 8.22
N GLN A 274 -5.75 -1.62 7.77
CA GLN A 274 -6.96 -1.66 8.59
C GLN A 274 -7.14 -3.04 9.25
N ALA A 275 -6.95 -4.14 8.51
CA ALA A 275 -7.04 -5.48 9.08
C ALA A 275 -6.03 -5.71 10.21
N LYS A 276 -4.79 -5.23 10.06
CA LYS A 276 -3.76 -5.29 11.12
C LYS A 276 -4.11 -4.41 12.31
N LEU A 277 -4.65 -3.22 12.05
CA LEU A 277 -5.09 -2.29 13.08
C LEU A 277 -6.22 -2.89 13.92
N THR A 278 -7.24 -3.48 13.31
CA THR A 278 -8.33 -4.17 14.02
C THR A 278 -7.82 -5.25 14.97
N LYS A 279 -6.87 -6.08 14.53
CA LYS A 279 -6.24 -7.10 15.39
C LYS A 279 -5.47 -6.46 16.55
N THR A 280 -4.68 -5.43 16.26
CA THR A 280 -3.89 -4.69 17.27
C THR A 280 -4.80 -4.07 18.33
N THR A 281 -5.91 -3.44 17.93
CA THR A 281 -6.89 -2.85 18.84
C THR A 281 -7.55 -3.90 19.74
N GLN A 282 -7.85 -5.08 19.20
CA GLN A 282 -8.35 -6.20 20.01
C GLN A 282 -7.33 -6.67 21.05
N ASP A 283 -6.06 -6.74 20.68
CA ASP A 283 -4.99 -7.16 21.60
C ASP A 283 -4.74 -6.13 22.69
N ILE A 284 -4.76 -4.83 22.35
CA ILE A 284 -4.75 -3.72 23.33
C ILE A 284 -5.88 -3.88 24.34
N SER A 285 -7.12 -4.07 23.88
CA SER A 285 -8.28 -4.21 24.78
C SER A 285 -8.15 -5.39 25.76
N LYS A 286 -7.54 -6.51 25.31
CA LYS A 286 -7.23 -7.64 26.20
C LYS A 286 -6.18 -7.27 27.23
N MET A 287 -5.11 -6.59 26.83
CA MET A 287 -4.04 -6.16 27.74
C MET A 287 -4.56 -5.16 28.78
N GLU A 288 -5.36 -4.17 28.38
CA GLU A 288 -6.00 -3.21 29.31
C GLU A 288 -6.87 -3.92 30.35
N LYS A 289 -7.64 -4.94 29.94
CA LYS A 289 -8.45 -5.73 30.87
C LYS A 289 -7.58 -6.46 31.89
N ILE A 290 -6.45 -7.01 31.47
CA ILE A 290 -5.49 -7.69 32.36
C ILE A 290 -4.83 -6.68 33.30
N ILE A 291 -4.39 -5.53 32.79
CA ILE A 291 -3.80 -4.43 33.59
C ILE A 291 -4.79 -4.00 34.68
N LYS A 292 -6.05 -3.74 34.34
CA LYS A 292 -7.08 -3.31 35.29
C LYS A 292 -7.34 -4.35 36.39
N ASP A 293 -7.37 -5.63 36.03
CA ASP A 293 -7.50 -6.74 37.00
C ASP A 293 -6.31 -6.78 37.96
N LEU A 294 -5.08 -6.64 37.45
CA LEU A 294 -3.85 -6.61 38.26
C LEU A 294 -3.75 -5.37 39.15
N GLU A 295 -4.11 -4.18 38.65
CA GLU A 295 -4.13 -2.94 39.42
C GLU A 295 -5.12 -3.01 40.59
N SER A 296 -6.31 -3.58 40.36
CA SER A 296 -7.31 -3.82 41.42
C SER A 296 -6.82 -4.75 42.53
N LYS A 297 -5.81 -5.58 42.23
CA LYS A 297 -5.24 -6.58 43.14
C LYS A 297 -3.96 -6.13 43.85
N LYS A 298 -3.59 -4.83 43.76
CA LYS A 298 -2.40 -4.18 44.36
C LYS A 298 -1.08 -4.91 44.04
N ASN A 299 -0.35 -4.37 43.06
CA ASN A 299 0.86 -4.96 42.47
C ASN A 299 2.17 -4.80 43.29
N THR A 300 2.08 -4.72 44.61
CA THR A 300 3.04 -5.43 45.48
C THR A 300 2.69 -6.91 45.38
N LEU A 301 3.46 -7.85 45.92
CA LEU A 301 2.94 -9.22 46.00
C LEU A 301 1.83 -9.34 47.08
N SER A 302 0.98 -8.31 47.20
CA SER A 302 -0.08 -8.00 48.18
C SER A 302 -1.44 -8.37 47.56
N VAL A 303 -1.67 -9.66 47.35
CA VAL A 303 -2.86 -10.16 46.64
C VAL A 303 -3.91 -10.59 47.66
N TYR A 304 -5.01 -9.85 47.74
CA TYR A 304 -6.18 -10.22 48.57
C TYR A 304 -7.04 -11.27 47.85
N LEU A 305 -7.33 -12.37 48.53
CA LEU A 305 -8.16 -13.47 48.05
C LEU A 305 -9.30 -13.76 49.04
N LYS A 306 -10.52 -13.95 48.52
CA LYS A 306 -11.66 -14.53 49.23
C LYS A 306 -11.61 -16.05 49.20
N PHE A 307 -12.44 -16.72 50.00
CA PHE A 307 -12.52 -18.18 50.01
C PHE A 307 -12.74 -18.75 48.60
N GLY A 308 -11.87 -19.66 48.17
CA GLY A 308 -11.92 -20.32 46.86
C GLY A 308 -11.31 -19.53 45.69
N GLU A 309 -10.94 -18.25 45.87
CA GLU A 309 -10.23 -17.48 44.84
C GLU A 309 -8.78 -17.94 44.70
N SER A 310 -8.16 -17.66 43.55
CA SER A 310 -6.78 -18.07 43.30
C SER A 310 -5.93 -17.04 42.58
N PHE A 311 -4.63 -17.04 42.90
CA PHE A 311 -3.59 -16.24 42.27
C PHE A 311 -2.62 -17.15 41.52
N THR A 312 -2.26 -16.80 40.28
CA THR A 312 -1.28 -17.58 39.49
C THR A 312 0.00 -16.78 39.29
N ALA A 313 1.12 -17.33 39.76
CA ALA A 313 2.45 -16.81 39.52
C ALA A 313 3.17 -17.63 38.43
N HIS A 314 3.83 -16.93 37.51
CA HIS A 314 4.80 -17.55 36.61
C HIS A 314 6.16 -17.60 37.28
N TYR A 315 6.84 -18.74 37.16
CA TYR A 315 8.18 -18.93 37.70
C TYR A 315 9.17 -19.37 36.62
N LYS A 316 10.44 -19.02 36.80
CA LYS A 316 11.53 -19.48 35.95
C LYS A 316 12.48 -20.33 36.79
N CYS A 317 12.31 -21.65 36.70
CA CYS A 317 13.02 -22.62 37.54
C CYS A 317 13.06 -23.99 36.85
N GLN A 318 14.23 -24.62 36.73
CA GLN A 318 14.32 -25.98 36.15
C GLN A 318 13.57 -27.01 37.00
N ASN A 319 13.65 -26.90 38.32
CA ASN A 319 13.00 -27.82 39.26
C ASN A 319 12.43 -27.03 40.44
N LEU A 320 11.15 -26.65 40.38
CA LEU A 320 10.45 -26.10 41.55
C LEU A 320 10.15 -27.24 42.55
N ILE A 321 10.87 -27.24 43.67
CA ILE A 321 10.79 -28.25 44.73
C ILE A 321 10.16 -27.72 46.01
N GLU A 322 10.16 -26.40 46.22
CA GLU A 322 9.66 -25.74 47.42
C GLU A 322 9.06 -24.38 47.06
N VAL A 323 7.94 -24.02 47.69
CA VAL A 323 7.29 -22.70 47.60
C VAL A 323 6.98 -22.21 49.00
N GLY A 324 7.59 -21.09 49.39
CA GLY A 324 7.18 -20.32 50.55
C GLY A 324 6.16 -19.27 50.16
N VAL A 325 5.00 -19.27 50.83
CA VAL A 325 3.96 -18.25 50.71
C VAL A 325 3.87 -17.51 52.03
N LYS A 326 4.13 -16.20 52.01
CA LYS A 326 3.87 -15.32 53.15
C LYS A 326 2.54 -14.62 52.93
N THR A 327 1.71 -14.55 53.96
CA THR A 327 0.45 -13.82 53.97
C THR A 327 0.34 -12.94 55.22
N ASP A 328 -0.71 -12.13 55.29
CA ASP A 328 -1.12 -11.37 56.49
C ASP A 328 -1.52 -12.27 57.68
N LYS A 329 -1.91 -13.52 57.41
CA LYS A 329 -2.41 -14.49 58.39
C LYS A 329 -1.43 -15.60 58.74
N GLY A 330 -0.24 -15.60 58.14
CA GLY A 330 0.78 -16.61 58.41
C GLY A 330 1.74 -16.82 57.24
N ALA A 331 2.71 -17.72 57.42
CA ALA A 331 3.62 -18.11 56.36
C ALA A 331 3.71 -19.63 56.30
N TRP A 332 3.54 -20.19 55.10
CA TRP A 332 3.58 -21.63 54.87
C TRP A 332 4.59 -21.98 53.80
N THR A 333 5.26 -23.11 54.00
CA THR A 333 6.17 -23.68 53.01
C THR A 333 5.60 -24.99 52.50
N PHE A 334 5.48 -25.09 51.18
CA PHE A 334 4.96 -26.25 50.47
C PHE A 334 6.11 -26.95 49.77
N ASN A 335 6.31 -28.23 50.07
CA ASN A 335 7.34 -29.06 49.45
C ASN A 335 6.71 -29.96 48.39
N PHE A 336 7.29 -29.98 47.19
CA PHE A 336 6.91 -30.88 46.09
C PHE A 336 7.84 -32.08 45.94
N LYS A 337 8.91 -32.15 46.77
CA LYS A 337 9.74 -33.36 46.89
C LYS A 337 8.98 -34.42 47.67
N ARG A 338 8.85 -35.60 47.06
CA ARG A 338 8.61 -36.86 47.74
C ARG A 338 9.93 -37.61 47.83
#